data_AF-A0A4U6RDW2-F1
#
_entry.id   AF-A0A4U6RDW2-F1
#
_cell.length_a   1.000
_cell.length_b   1.000
_cell.length_c   1.000
_cell.angle_alpha   90.00
_cell.angle_beta   90.00
_cell.angle_gamma   90.00
#
_symmetry.space_group_name_H-M   'P 1'
#
loop_
_entity.id
_entity.type
_entity.pdbx_description
1 polymer ?
#
loop_
_entity_poly.entity_id
_entity_poly.type
_entity_poly.pdbx_seq_one_letter_code
_entity_poly.pdbx_strand_id
1 'polypeptide(L)' 'MEAHMTRTTDDLRDQADRAERLARTGMDLLTVERLRAYAEECRSQIAAAERERQSGASPAA' A
#
# COMPACT_ATOMS: atom_id res chain seq x y z
N MET A 1 -13.79 14.17 1.08
CA MET A 1 -13.23 13.08 0.24
C MET A 1 -11.81 12.73 0.68
N GLU A 2 -10.94 13.73 0.91
CA GLU A 2 -9.54 13.52 1.32
C GLU A 2 -9.35 12.72 2.61
N ALA A 3 -10.12 12.97 3.68
CA ALA A 3 -10.00 12.23 4.94
C ALA A 3 -10.31 10.71 4.82
N HIS A 4 -11.19 10.33 3.89
CA HIS A 4 -11.47 8.93 3.58
C HIS A 4 -10.27 8.30 2.86
N MET A 5 -9.68 9.01 1.90
CA MET A 5 -8.50 8.53 1.16
C MET A 5 -7.26 8.41 2.05
N THR A 6 -7.04 9.34 2.98
CA THR A 6 -5.94 9.26 3.96
C THR A 6 -6.08 8.02 4.84
N ARG A 7 -7.29 7.75 5.35
CA ARG A 7 -7.58 6.53 6.10
C ARG A 7 -7.31 5.28 5.26
N THR A 8 -7.72 5.27 3.99
CA THR A 8 -7.42 4.18 3.05
C THR A 8 -5.91 4.00 2.83
N THR A 9 -5.12 5.07 2.69
CA THR A 9 -3.67 4.93 2.52
C THR A 9 -2.95 4.44 3.77
N ASP A 10 -3.42 4.83 4.96
CA ASP A 10 -2.83 4.36 6.22
C ASP A 10 -3.18 2.88 6.47
N ASP A 11 -4.42 2.48 6.19
CA ASP A 11 -4.85 1.07 6.25
C ASP A 11 -4.00 0.18 5.31
N LEU A 12 -3.66 0.68 4.11
CA LEU A 12 -2.81 -0.03 3.15
C LEU A 12 -1.35 -0.13 3.63
N ARG A 13 -0.82 0.90 4.32
CA ARG A 13 0.53 0.86 4.90
C ARG A 13 0.62 -0.18 6.00
N ASP A 14 -0.36 -0.19 6.90
CA ASP A 14 -0.43 -1.17 7.99
C ASP A 14 -0.51 -2.62 7.46
N GLN A 15 -1.28 -2.83 6.39
CA GLN A 15 -1.39 -4.13 5.72
C GLN A 15 -0.05 -4.58 5.11
N ALA A 16 0.64 -3.69 4.40
CA ALA A 16 1.95 -3.98 3.80
C ALA A 16 2.98 -4.36 4.89
N ASP A 17 3.08 -3.54 5.94
CA ASP A 17 4.04 -3.76 7.02
C ASP A 17 3.75 -5.06 7.78
N ARG A 18 2.47 -5.38 8.00
CA ARG A 18 2.06 -6.65 8.62
C ARG A 18 2.45 -7.83 7.75
N ALA A 19 2.20 -7.77 6.45
CA ALA A 19 2.55 -8.84 5.53
C ALA A 19 4.06 -9.11 5.50
N GLU A 20 4.87 -8.06 5.53
CA GLU A 20 6.33 -8.20 5.60
C GLU A 20 6.83 -8.78 6.93
N ARG A 21 6.20 -8.38 8.06
CA ARG A 21 6.50 -9.00 9.36
C ARG A 21 6.19 -10.48 9.34
N LEU A 22 5.02 -10.88 8.81
CA LEU A 22 4.64 -12.28 8.68
C LEU A 22 5.59 -13.06 7.75
N ALA A 23 6.04 -12.46 6.65
CA ALA A 23 6.99 -13.10 5.75
C ALA A 23 8.35 -13.41 6.42
N ARG A 24 8.67 -12.76 7.54
CA ARG A 24 9.90 -12.99 8.33
C ARG A 24 9.76 -14.06 9.41
N THR A 25 8.57 -14.57 9.69
CA THR A 25 8.35 -15.52 10.81
C THR A 25 8.59 -17.00 10.45
N GLY A 26 9.30 -17.29 9.35
CA GLY A 26 9.66 -18.66 8.96
C GLY A 26 8.50 -19.48 8.37
N MET A 27 7.65 -18.85 7.54
CA MET A 27 6.63 -19.54 6.76
C MET A 27 7.24 -20.28 5.55
N ASP A 28 6.44 -21.12 4.88
CA ASP A 28 6.85 -21.77 3.64
C ASP A 28 7.10 -20.75 2.51
N LEU A 29 7.91 -21.16 1.52
CA LEU A 29 8.36 -20.27 0.45
C LEU A 29 7.21 -19.66 -0.35
N LEU A 30 6.18 -20.44 -0.68
CA LEU A 30 5.02 -19.96 -1.45
C LEU A 30 4.23 -18.93 -0.65
N THR A 31 4.04 -19.16 0.65
CA THR A 31 3.39 -18.18 1.53
C THR A 31 4.21 -16.90 1.66
N VAL A 32 5.53 -17.00 1.78
CA VAL A 32 6.44 -15.83 1.80
C VAL A 32 6.33 -15.02 0.50
N GLU A 33 6.31 -15.67 -0.66
CA GLU A 33 6.15 -15.02 -1.96
C GLU A 33 4.81 -14.29 -2.06
N ARG A 34 3.72 -14.94 -1.64
CA ARG A 34 2.38 -14.34 -1.62
C ARG A 34 2.30 -13.12 -0.70
N LEU A 35 2.89 -13.20 0.49
CA LEU A 35 2.92 -12.09 1.44
C LEU A 35 3.71 -10.90 0.89
N ARG A 36 4.84 -11.16 0.20
CA ARG A 36 5.63 -10.10 -0.46
C ARG A 36 4.87 -9.46 -1.61
N ALA A 37 4.23 -10.26 -2.47
CA ALA A 37 3.42 -9.77 -3.58
C ALA A 37 2.26 -8.90 -3.08
N TYR A 38 1.59 -9.32 -2.00
CA TYR A 38 0.53 -8.54 -1.38
C TYR A 38 1.03 -7.21 -0.79
N ALA A 39 2.19 -7.20 -0.12
CA ALA A 39 2.78 -5.96 0.38
C ALA A 39 3.13 -4.98 -0.76
N GLU A 40 3.63 -5.50 -1.88
CA GLU A 40 3.92 -4.72 -3.10
C GLU A 40 2.65 -4.14 -3.73
N GLU A 41 1.57 -4.92 -3.76
CA GLU A 41 0.27 -4.46 -4.24
C GLU A 41 -0.28 -3.32 -3.37
N CYS A 42 -0.24 -3.43 -2.05
CA CYS A 42 -0.64 -2.36 -1.13
C CYS A 42 0.15 -1.06 -1.40
N ARG A 43 1.46 -1.16 -1.58
CA ARG A 43 2.32 -0.01 -1.91
C ARG A 43 2.00 0.60 -3.25
N SER A 44 1.68 -0.22 -4.24
CA SER A 44 1.28 0.24 -5.57
C SER A 44 -0.02 1.04 -5.53
N GLN A 45 -1.00 0.61 -4.73
CA GLN A 45 -2.25 1.33 -4.51
C GLN A 45 -2.02 2.67 -3.79
N ILE A 46 -1.16 2.72 -2.78
CA ILE A 46 -0.77 3.97 -2.11
C ILE A 46 -0.16 4.95 -3.11
N ALA A 47 0.81 4.47 -3.91
CA ALA A 47 1.47 5.30 -4.92
C ALA A 47 0.49 5.81 -5.99
N ALA A 48 -0.50 4.99 -6.38
CA ALA A 48 -1.57 5.43 -7.28
C ALA A 48 -2.43 6.53 -6.66
N ALA A 49 -2.89 6.35 -5.41
CA ALA A 49 -3.68 7.35 -4.69
C ALA A 49 -2.90 8.65 -4.43
N GLU A 50 -1.58 8.58 -4.24
CA GLU A 50 -0.71 9.76 -4.12
C GLU A 50 -0.56 10.50 -5.45
N ARG A 51 -0.37 9.78 -6.57
CA ARG A 51 -0.32 10.37 -7.92
C ARG A 51 -1.64 11.03 -8.31
N GLU A 52 -2.77 10.40 -7.98
CA GLU A 52 -4.10 10.97 -8.22
C GLU A 52 -4.29 12.27 -7.46
N ARG A 53 -3.88 12.32 -6.18
CA ARG A 53 -3.90 13.57 -5.39
C ARG A 53 -3.03 14.67 -6.01
N GLN A 54 -1.81 14.34 -6.44
CA GLN A 54 -0.91 15.30 -7.07
C GLN A 54 -1.45 15.80 -8.42
N SER A 55 -2.11 14.93 -9.19
CA SER A 55 -2.68 15.29 -10.50
C SER A 55 -3.97 16.11 -10.37
N GLY A 56 -4.78 15.87 -9.34
CA GLY A 56 -5.96 16.67 -9.01
C GLY A 56 -5.64 18.00 -8.32
N ALA A 57 -4.44 18.16 -7.76
CA ALA A 57 -3.96 19.37 -7.10
C ALA A 57 -3.24 20.37 -8.03
N SER A 58 -3.28 20.15 -9.35
CA SER A 58 -2.74 21.10 -10.33
C SER A 58 -3.83 22.11 -10.75
N PRO A 59 -3.89 23.34 -10.19
CA PRO A 59 -4.61 24.41 -10.86
C PRO A 59 -3.77 24.80 -12.07
N ALA A 60 -4.41 24.85 -13.25
CA ALA A 60 -3.80 25.37 -14.46
C ALA A 60 -3.07 26.70 -14.17
N ALA A 61 -1.78 26.74 -14.53
CA ALA A 61 -1.01 27.98 -14.64
C ALA A 61 -1.29 28.64 -16.00
#